data_AF-A0A7C8DGK0-F1
#
_entry.id   AF-A0A7C8DGK0-F1
#
_cell.length_a   1.000
_cell.length_b   1.000
_cell.length_c   1.000
_cell.angle_alpha   90.00
_cell.angle_beta   90.00
_cell.angle_gamma   90.00
#
_symmetry.space_group_name_H-M   'P 1'
#
loop_
_entity.id
_entity.type
_entity.pdbx_description
1 polymer ?
#
loop_
_entity_poly.entity_id
_entity_poly.type
_entity_poly.pdbx_seq_one_letter_code
_entity_poly.pdbx_strand_id
1 'polypeptide(L)'
;MVAQIHLPEADRKLDPREGLAVRFAERLAIDFRSVDRAFKTELREHFEDKEIAELGFMINQYIALGRLLVVAGGDKLACEIYTPEY
;
A
#
# COMPACT_ATOMS: atom_id res chain seq x y z
N MET A 1 3.35 6.52 13.41
CA MET A 1 4.59 5.95 12.82
C MET A 1 4.33 5.73 11.33
N VAL A 2 4.64 6.69 10.45
CA VAL A 2 4.26 6.62 9.00
C VAL A 2 5.48 6.66 8.07
N ALA A 3 6.70 6.71 8.61
CA ALA A 3 7.89 7.07 7.83
C ALA A 3 8.83 5.92 7.44
N GLN A 4 8.41 4.64 7.45
CA GLN A 4 9.35 3.51 7.25
C GLN A 4 9.14 2.70 5.96
N ILE A 5 8.13 3.03 5.14
CA ILE A 5 7.85 2.29 3.89
C ILE A 5 9.03 2.36 2.91
N HIS A 6 9.84 3.41 2.97
CA HIS A 6 11.06 3.57 2.17
C HIS A 6 12.19 2.59 2.54
N LEU A 7 12.12 1.93 3.70
CA LEU A 7 13.09 0.91 4.13
C LEU A 7 12.67 -0.47 3.62
N PRO A 8 13.63 -1.39 3.38
CA PRO A 8 13.33 -2.80 3.15
C PRO A 8 12.46 -3.37 4.29
N GLU A 9 11.59 -4.32 3.97
CA GLU A 9 10.63 -4.89 4.95
C GLU A 9 11.30 -5.35 6.26
N ALA A 10 12.45 -6.03 6.16
CA ALA A 10 13.19 -6.55 7.30
C ALA A 10 13.72 -5.48 8.27
N ASP A 11 13.88 -4.24 7.79
CA ASP A 11 14.41 -3.13 8.59
C ASP A 11 13.30 -2.25 9.20
N ARG A 12 12.03 -2.54 8.87
CA ARG A 12 10.87 -1.81 9.38
C ARG A 12 10.58 -2.23 10.82
N LYS A 13 10.37 -1.25 11.70
CA LYS A 13 9.95 -1.43 13.09
C LYS A 13 8.44 -1.26 13.20
N LEU A 14 7.70 -2.07 12.47
CA LEU A 14 6.24 -2.12 12.48
C LEU A 14 5.76 -3.28 13.34
N ASP A 15 4.62 -3.14 14.00
CA ASP A 15 3.94 -4.30 14.59
C ASP A 15 3.58 -5.31 13.49
N PRO A 16 3.54 -6.63 13.76
CA PRO A 16 3.18 -7.63 12.75
C PRO A 16 1.90 -7.30 11.97
N ARG A 17 0.86 -6.77 12.64
CA ARG A 17 -0.39 -6.37 12.00
C ARG A 17 -0.17 -5.20 11.02
N GLU A 18 0.61 -4.20 11.42
CA GLU A 18 0.94 -3.05 10.59
C GLU A 18 1.84 -3.44 9.40
N GLY A 19 2.84 -4.28 9.63
CA GLY A 19 3.73 -4.80 8.59
C GLY A 19 2.97 -5.58 7.52
N LEU A 20 2.00 -6.41 7.94
CA LEU A 20 1.16 -7.16 7.02
C LEU A 20 0.23 -6.25 6.20
N ALA A 21 -0.30 -5.18 6.80
CA ALA A 21 -1.08 -4.16 6.08
C ALA A 21 -0.24 -3.44 5.01
N VAL A 22 1.03 -3.11 5.32
CA VAL A 22 1.95 -2.49 4.35
C VAL A 22 2.25 -3.45 3.21
N ARG A 23 2.55 -4.72 3.48
CA ARG A 23 2.73 -5.74 2.43
C ARG A 23 1.50 -5.91 1.56
N PHE A 24 0.31 -5.85 2.14
CA PHE A 24 -0.93 -5.92 1.38
C PHE A 24 -1.06 -4.72 0.42
N ALA A 25 -0.71 -3.52 0.89
CA ALA A 25 -0.67 -2.32 0.06
C ALA A 25 0.34 -2.42 -1.08
N GLU A 26 1.55 -2.90 -0.81
CA GLU A 26 2.60 -3.12 -1.81
C GLU A 26 2.16 -4.11 -2.90
N ARG A 27 1.57 -5.24 -2.49
CA ARG A 27 1.01 -6.22 -3.44
C ARG A 27 -0.10 -5.61 -4.29
N LEU A 28 -1.05 -4.89 -3.69
CA LEU A 28 -2.11 -4.22 -4.45
C LEU A 28 -1.59 -3.16 -5.42
N ALA A 29 -0.51 -2.47 -5.08
CA ALA A 29 0.09 -1.44 -5.94
C ALA A 29 0.88 -2.01 -7.12
N ILE A 30 1.63 -3.11 -6.92
CA ILE A 30 2.59 -3.67 -7.88
C ILE A 30 1.99 -4.86 -8.65
N ASP A 31 1.45 -5.85 -7.96
CA ASP A 31 0.83 -7.04 -8.54
C ASP A 31 -0.29 -7.57 -7.66
N PHE A 32 -1.52 -7.09 -7.91
CA PHE A 32 -2.69 -7.47 -7.13
C PHE A 32 -3.02 -8.97 -7.23
N ARG A 33 -2.51 -9.68 -8.25
CA ARG A 33 -2.74 -11.14 -8.41
C ARG A 33 -1.92 -11.96 -7.41
N SER A 34 -0.84 -11.38 -6.89
CA SER A 34 -0.05 -11.97 -5.81
C SER A 34 -0.80 -12.04 -4.47
N VAL A 35 -1.98 -11.40 -4.35
CA VAL A 35 -2.90 -11.57 -3.22
C VAL A 35 -3.67 -12.88 -3.40
N ASP A 36 -2.94 -13.98 -3.29
CA ASP A 36 -3.41 -15.34 -3.50
C ASP A 36 -4.07 -15.95 -2.24
N ARG A 37 -4.37 -17.25 -2.29
CA ARG A 37 -4.99 -17.95 -1.16
C ARG A 37 -4.09 -17.94 0.08
N ALA A 38 -2.78 -18.15 -0.07
CA ALA A 38 -1.86 -18.23 1.05
C ALA A 38 -1.77 -16.88 1.76
N PHE A 39 -1.65 -15.78 1.01
CA PHE A 39 -1.61 -14.45 1.58
C PHE A 39 -2.94 -14.03 2.21
N LYS A 40 -4.08 -14.43 1.63
CA LYS A 40 -5.39 -14.23 2.26
C LYS A 40 -5.55 -15.03 3.55
N THR A 41 -4.89 -16.18 3.70
CA THR A 41 -4.87 -16.91 4.96
C THR A 41 -4.05 -16.15 6.00
N GLU A 42 -2.85 -15.68 5.64
CA GLU A 42 -2.00 -14.85 6.50
C GLU A 42 -2.72 -13.58 6.99
N LEU A 43 -3.42 -12.88 6.09
CA LEU A 43 -4.25 -11.71 6.46
C LEU A 43 -5.27 -12.04 7.54
N ARG A 44 -5.89 -13.22 7.49
CA ARG A 44 -6.90 -13.65 8.46
C ARG A 44 -6.34 -14.02 9.83
N GLU A 45 -5.03 -14.13 9.97
CA GLU A 45 -4.39 -14.32 11.28
C GLU A 45 -4.44 -13.02 12.12
N HIS A 46 -4.56 -11.86 11.45
CA HIS A 46 -4.50 -10.54 12.09
C HIS A 46 -5.71 -9.62 11.82
N PHE A 47 -6.56 -9.96 10.84
CA PHE A 47 -7.69 -9.15 10.41
C PHE A 47 -8.95 -9.99 10.18
N GLU A 48 -10.11 -9.47 10.57
CA GLU A 48 -11.39 -10.05 10.16
C GLU A 48 -11.67 -9.76 8.68
N ASP A 49 -12.52 -10.57 8.02
CA ASP A 49 -12.86 -10.38 6.60
C ASP A 49 -13.39 -8.96 6.29
N LYS A 50 -14.16 -8.36 7.22
CA LYS A 50 -14.64 -6.97 7.09
C LYS A 50 -13.49 -5.96 7.14
N GLU A 51 -12.50 -6.18 8.01
CA GLU A 51 -11.33 -5.31 8.14
C GLU A 51 -10.43 -5.44 6.91
N ILE A 52 -10.30 -6.64 6.34
CA ILE A 52 -9.56 -6.87 5.09
C ILE A 52 -10.22 -6.11 3.94
N ALA A 53 -11.56 -6.12 3.85
CA ALA A 53 -12.29 -5.38 2.83
C ALA A 53 -12.13 -3.86 2.98
N GLU A 54 -12.27 -3.33 4.20
CA GLU A 54 -12.08 -1.92 4.50
C GLU A 54 -10.64 -1.47 4.22
N LEU A 55 -9.65 -2.25 4.67
CA LEU A 55 -8.24 -1.99 4.44
C LEU A 55 -7.92 -1.96 2.95
N GLY A 56 -8.41 -2.95 2.19
CA GLY A 56 -8.26 -3.00 0.74
C GLY A 56 -8.90 -1.81 0.04
N PHE A 57 -10.08 -1.37 0.49
CA PHE A 57 -10.75 -0.18 -0.06
C PHE A 57 -9.95 1.10 0.17
N MET A 58 -9.46 1.31 1.40
CA MET A 58 -8.63 2.47 1.75
C MET A 58 -7.33 2.50 0.94
N ILE A 59 -6.63 1.37 0.85
CA ILE A 59 -5.41 1.25 0.04
C ILE A 59 -5.67 1.64 -1.43
N ASN A 60 -6.72 1.07 -2.04
CA ASN A 60 -7.01 1.31 -3.46
C ASN A 60 -7.39 2.77 -3.75
N GLN A 61 -8.10 3.43 -2.84
CA GLN A 61 -8.40 4.86 -2.98
C GLN A 61 -7.12 5.70 -3.09
N TYR A 62 -6.14 5.48 -2.21
CA TYR A 62 -4.89 6.24 -2.25
C TYR A 62 -3.99 5.89 -3.44
N ILE A 63 -3.98 4.63 -3.88
CA ILE A 63 -3.28 4.23 -5.12
C ILE A 63 -3.90 4.94 -6.33
N ALA A 64 -5.22 4.92 -6.46
CA ALA A 64 -5.92 5.57 -7.56
C ALA A 64 -5.74 7.09 -7.53
N LEU A 65 -5.80 7.70 -6.35
CA LEU A 65 -5.55 9.12 -6.17
C LEU A 65 -4.13 9.52 -6.58
N GLY A 66 -3.11 8.75 -6.18
CA GLY A 66 -1.72 8.99 -6.60
C GLY A 66 -1.57 8.98 -8.12
N ARG A 67 -2.19 8.01 -8.79
CA ARG A 67 -2.21 7.95 -10.27
C ARG A 67 -2.94 9.16 -10.88
N LEU A 68 -4.06 9.56 -10.31
CA LEU A 68 -4.82 10.73 -10.77
C LEU A 68 -4.01 12.02 -10.63
N LEU A 69 -3.27 12.19 -9.53
CA LEU A 69 -2.41 13.35 -9.33
C LEU A 69 -1.33 13.47 -10.41
N VAL A 70 -0.70 12.35 -10.78
CA VAL A 70 0.28 12.31 -11.88
C VAL A 70 -0.35 12.68 -13.22
N VAL A 71 -1.52 12.11 -13.54
CA VAL A 71 -2.24 12.43 -14.79
C VAL A 71 -2.66 13.90 -14.83
N ALA A 72 -3.07 14.48 -13.70
CA ALA A 72 -3.48 15.87 -13.60
C ALA A 72 -2.29 16.86 -13.51
N GLY A 73 -1.05 16.37 -13.41
CA GLY A 73 0.14 17.20 -13.16
C GLY A 73 0.18 17.82 -11.75
N GLY A 74 -0.70 17.39 -10.84
CA GLY A 74 -0.77 17.86 -9.46
C GLY A 74 0.33 17.28 -8.57
N ASP A 75 0.94 16.17 -9.01
CA ASP A 75 2.15 15.61 -8.42
C ASP A 75 3.29 16.64 -8.33
N LYS A 76 3.45 17.52 -9.33
CA LYS A 76 4.48 18.59 -9.34
C LYS A 76 4.27 19.66 -8.27
N LEU A 77 3.02 19.88 -7.85
CA LEU A 77 2.66 20.88 -6.83
C LEU A 77 2.66 20.28 -5.41
N ALA A 78 2.46 18.97 -5.30
CA ALA A 78 2.25 18.28 -4.03
C ALA A 78 3.41 17.35 -3.62
N CYS A 79 4.26 16.91 -4.56
CA CYS A 79 5.31 15.93 -4.33
C CYS A 79 6.67 16.42 -4.84
N GLU A 80 7.57 16.78 -3.93
CA GLU A 80 8.94 17.22 -4.27
C GLU A 80 9.84 16.09 -4.79
N ILE A 81 9.43 14.82 -4.59
CA ILE A 81 10.26 13.64 -4.86
C ILE A 81 10.01 13.07 -6.25
N TYR A 82 8.82 13.25 -6.82
CA TYR A 82 8.45 12.68 -8.11
C TYR A 82 8.48 13.76 -9.21
N THR A 83 9.52 13.73 -10.04
CA THR A 83 9.66 14.58 -11.24
C THR A 83 9.73 13.68 -12.48
N PRO A 84 8.59 13.37 -13.12
CA PRO A 84 8.62 12.52 -14.31
C PRO A 84 9.22 13.28 -15.49
N GLU A 85 10.22 12.69 -16.15
CA GLU A 85 10.72 13.12 -17.46
C GLU A 85 9.75 12.59 -18.53
N TYR A 86 8.99 13.48 -19.16
CA TYR A 86 8.18 13.20 -20.35
C TYR A 86 8.73 13.98 -21.54
#